data_AF-A0AA86MGG4-F1
#
_entry.id   AF-A0AA86MGG4-F1
#
_cell.length_a   1.000
_cell.length_b   1.000
_cell.length_c   1.000
_cell.angle_alpha   90.00
_cell.angle_beta   90.00
_cell.angle_gamma   90.00
#
_symmetry.space_group_name_H-M   'P 1'
#
loop_
_entity.id
_entity.type
_entity.pdbx_description
1 polymer ?
#
loop_
_entity_poly.entity_id
_entity_poly.type
_entity_poly.pdbx_seq_one_letter_code
_entity_poly.pdbx_strand_id
1 'polypeptide(L)'
;MKRRVLVMACTAIMLGRGAEGNASEAAVEPPASLTCEESLERRQKLVEELQTLQIRLEQKIREMECSPTVSSDELLAKNVRHLQELSANTRAQRQSMADFEKFVTWMSSSLAGYEKYIQAGSVVAGFARVLPIPYAGQASVLTKFVSQGVLSLNAASGSIASYLKTSDRYLAMVDAIDPVRPDAVKVSAAARYADGELLRAMTDVQAKLRTSADVSASTLSFLETLDHYAGNTDEYWAKTKAFVTRNDAYKNDKSYLAASIEGLRNRAAGFNGRLRLFEESAKKDLPLIKNLVAYDDLIRELDRKRASGGGSGAAAQVVN
;
A
#
# COMPACT_ATOMS: atom_id res chain seq x y z
N MET A 1 -30.71 -37.47 57.82
CA MET A 1 -29.80 -38.36 58.57
C MET A 1 -28.38 -37.91 58.23
N LYS A 2 -27.48 -37.42 59.10
CA LYS A 2 -27.19 -37.65 60.51
C LYS A 2 -26.78 -36.33 61.23
N ARG A 3 -27.11 -36.30 62.53
CA ARG A 3 -26.65 -35.46 63.65
C ARG A 3 -25.17 -35.01 63.55
N ARG A 4 -24.85 -33.72 63.80
CA ARG A 4 -24.53 -33.09 65.12
C ARG A 4 -23.49 -33.84 65.96
N VAL A 5 -22.29 -33.23 66.09
CA VAL A 5 -21.37 -33.22 67.26
C VAL A 5 -20.57 -31.90 67.13
N LEU A 6 -20.85 -30.87 67.94
CA LEU A 6 -20.17 -30.48 69.20
C LEU A 6 -18.78 -29.85 68.94
N VAL A 7 -18.62 -28.52 69.00
CA VAL A 7 -18.37 -27.68 70.20
C VAL A 7 -16.92 -27.79 70.70
N MET A 8 -16.35 -26.62 71.06
CA MET A 8 -15.08 -26.37 71.76
C MET A 8 -13.81 -26.21 70.90
N ALA A 9 -13.59 -24.97 70.45
CA ALA A 9 -12.34 -24.26 70.73
C ALA A 9 -12.58 -22.76 70.55
N CYS A 10 -13.06 -22.14 71.63
CA CYS A 10 -12.84 -20.73 71.88
C CYS A 10 -11.34 -20.43 71.84
N THR A 11 -11.04 -19.17 71.52
CA THR A 11 -9.86 -18.40 71.95
C THR A 11 -8.50 -18.70 71.30
N ALA A 12 -7.80 -17.60 70.97
CA ALA A 12 -6.47 -17.49 70.38
C ALA A 12 -6.46 -17.80 68.87
N ILE A 13 -6.32 -16.84 67.95
CA ILE A 13 -5.17 -15.94 67.82
C ILE A 13 -5.65 -14.62 67.18
N MET A 14 -5.92 -13.64 68.03
CA MET A 14 -5.72 -12.22 67.74
C MET A 14 -5.08 -11.66 68.99
N LEU A 15 -3.75 -11.74 69.07
CA LEU A 15 -2.86 -10.91 69.89
C LEU A 15 -1.44 -11.46 69.81
N GLY A 16 -0.49 -10.62 69.43
CA GLY A 16 0.90 -11.04 69.33
C GLY A 16 1.93 -9.97 69.02
N ARG A 17 1.73 -8.70 69.43
CA ARG A 17 2.83 -7.85 69.91
C ARG A 17 2.30 -6.58 70.58
N GLY A 18 2.21 -6.65 71.90
CA GLY A 18 2.53 -5.53 72.78
C GLY A 18 3.80 -5.90 73.52
N ALA A 19 4.75 -4.98 73.60
CA ALA A 19 5.76 -4.95 74.64
C ALA A 19 6.12 -3.48 74.88
N GLU A 20 5.35 -2.82 75.72
CA GLU A 20 5.94 -1.82 76.62
C GLU A 20 5.55 -2.25 78.02
N GLY A 21 6.53 -2.78 78.74
CA GLY A 21 6.42 -2.92 80.18
C GLY A 21 6.64 -1.55 80.79
N ASN A 22 5.65 -1.04 81.51
CA ASN A 22 5.90 -0.43 82.80
C ASN A 22 4.64 -0.36 83.64
N ALA A 23 4.84 -0.59 84.92
CA ALA A 23 3.88 -0.36 85.98
C ALA A 23 3.36 1.09 85.93
N SER A 24 2.04 1.25 85.87
CA SER A 24 1.26 2.17 86.73
C SER A 24 -0.18 2.20 86.21
N GLU A 25 -1.04 1.50 86.94
CA GLU A 25 -2.26 2.06 87.52
C GLU A 25 -2.85 3.31 86.81
N ALA A 26 -3.77 3.08 85.88
CA ALA A 26 -4.79 4.05 85.51
C ALA A 26 -6.06 3.29 85.10
N ALA A 27 -7.10 3.48 85.89
CA ALA A 27 -8.44 2.93 85.71
C ALA A 27 -8.98 3.23 84.31
N VAL A 28 -9.47 2.19 83.62
CA VAL A 28 -10.33 2.37 82.44
C VAL A 28 -11.73 2.66 82.95
N GLU A 29 -12.02 3.95 83.13
CA GLU A 29 -13.39 4.44 83.17
C GLU A 29 -14.05 4.25 81.79
N PRO A 30 -15.34 3.90 81.73
CA PRO A 30 -16.06 3.76 80.48
C PRO A 30 -16.06 5.11 79.75
N PRO A 31 -15.87 5.17 78.41
CA PRO A 31 -15.90 6.45 77.74
C PRO A 31 -17.29 7.04 77.93
N ALA A 32 -17.30 8.15 78.67
CA ALA A 32 -18.42 9.05 78.81
C ALA A 32 -19.06 9.25 77.43
N SER A 33 -20.38 9.21 77.39
CA SER A 33 -21.22 9.58 76.26
C SER A 33 -20.54 10.61 75.35
N LEU A 34 -20.09 10.19 74.16
CA LEU A 34 -19.87 11.12 73.06
C LEU A 34 -21.15 11.95 72.98
N THR A 35 -21.03 13.27 73.09
CA THR A 35 -22.18 14.15 72.96
C THR A 35 -22.85 13.82 71.62
N CYS A 36 -24.19 13.86 71.58
CA CYS A 36 -24.95 13.60 70.36
C CYS A 36 -24.40 14.43 69.17
N GLU A 37 -23.86 15.60 69.50
CA GLU A 37 -23.16 16.56 68.67
C GLU A 37 -21.90 16.01 67.97
N GLU A 38 -20.95 15.38 68.67
CA GLU A 38 -19.74 14.80 68.05
C GLU A 38 -20.05 13.65 67.08
N SER A 39 -21.13 12.90 67.36
CA SER A 39 -21.60 11.83 66.47
C SER A 39 -22.28 12.37 65.21
N LEU A 40 -22.95 13.52 65.32
CA LEU A 40 -23.57 14.25 64.21
C LEU A 40 -22.49 14.88 63.32
N GLU A 41 -21.45 15.48 63.89
CA GLU A 41 -20.34 16.06 63.13
C GLU A 41 -19.56 15.01 62.33
N ARG A 42 -19.33 13.81 62.90
CA ARG A 42 -18.70 12.70 62.15
C ARG A 42 -19.57 12.22 61.00
N ARG A 43 -20.90 12.17 61.19
CA ARG A 43 -21.85 11.82 60.12
C ARG A 43 -21.90 12.91 59.05
N GLN A 44 -21.87 14.19 59.42
CA GLN A 44 -21.80 15.31 58.48
C GLN A 44 -20.52 15.28 57.65
N LYS A 45 -19.35 15.05 58.26
CA LYS A 45 -18.08 14.90 57.55
C LYS A 45 -18.11 13.74 56.54
N LEU A 46 -18.68 12.59 56.92
CA LEU A 46 -18.85 11.46 56.00
C LEU A 46 -19.82 11.77 54.84
N VAL A 47 -20.88 12.53 55.08
CA VAL A 47 -21.81 12.96 54.03
C VAL A 47 -21.14 13.95 53.08
N GLU A 48 -20.34 14.88 53.58
CA GLU A 48 -19.55 15.81 52.76
C GLU A 48 -18.49 15.08 51.94
N GLU A 49 -17.79 14.10 52.52
CA GLU A 49 -16.85 13.25 51.79
C GLU A 49 -17.54 12.44 50.67
N LEU A 50 -18.73 11.89 50.93
CA LEU A 50 -19.51 11.18 49.91
C LEU A 50 -19.99 12.12 48.79
N GLN A 51 -20.43 13.33 49.13
CA GLN A 51 -20.86 14.32 48.14
C GLN A 51 -19.70 14.79 47.26
N THR A 52 -18.52 15.02 47.83
CA THR A 52 -17.33 15.39 47.04
C THR A 52 -16.88 14.26 46.13
N LEU A 53 -16.99 13.00 46.56
CA LEU A 53 -16.73 11.83 45.72
C LEU A 53 -17.76 11.69 44.59
N GLN A 54 -19.04 11.94 44.87
CA GLN A 54 -20.09 11.93 43.86
C GLN A 54 -19.82 12.99 42.77
N ILE A 55 -19.53 14.23 43.16
CA ILE A 55 -19.20 15.32 42.23
C ILE A 55 -17.97 14.95 41.39
N ARG A 56 -16.93 14.36 42.01
CA ARG A 56 -15.72 13.91 41.31
C ARG A 56 -16.00 12.78 40.32
N LEU A 57 -16.88 11.84 40.66
CA LEU A 57 -17.31 10.76 39.78
C LEU A 57 -18.12 11.30 38.62
N GLU A 58 -19.06 12.22 38.86
CA GLU A 58 -19.87 12.86 37.82
C GLU A 58 -19.02 13.72 36.86
N GLN A 59 -17.97 14.37 37.38
CA GLN A 59 -17.00 15.08 36.54
C GLN A 59 -16.19 14.11 35.68
N LYS A 60 -15.70 13.00 36.26
CA LYS A 60 -15.00 11.96 35.48
C LYS A 60 -15.88 11.31 34.43
N ILE A 61 -17.16 11.07 34.73
CA ILE A 61 -18.11 10.52 33.75
C ILE A 61 -18.31 11.50 32.61
N ARG A 62 -18.52 12.79 32.90
CA ARG A 62 -18.61 13.84 31.86
C ARG A 62 -17.33 13.97 31.05
N GLU A 63 -16.16 13.84 31.65
CA GLU A 63 -14.87 13.85 30.94
C GLU A 63 -14.72 12.63 30.01
N MET A 64 -15.17 11.45 30.44
CA MET A 64 -15.16 10.25 29.60
C MET A 64 -16.19 10.32 28.47
N GLU A 65 -17.39 10.83 28.74
CA GLU A 65 -18.47 11.01 27.75
C GLU A 65 -18.13 12.08 26.69
N CYS A 66 -17.38 13.13 27.08
CA CYS A 66 -16.91 14.19 26.18
C CYS A 66 -15.62 13.82 25.43
N SER A 67 -14.96 12.71 25.78
CA SER A 67 -13.81 12.23 25.01
C SER A 67 -14.32 11.58 23.71
N PRO A 68 -13.85 12.01 22.52
CA PRO A 68 -14.25 11.39 21.26
C PRO A 68 -13.72 9.95 21.23
N THR A 69 -14.56 9.02 21.65
CA THR A 69 -14.28 7.58 21.60
C THR A 69 -14.51 7.11 20.18
N VAL A 70 -13.45 7.11 19.38
CA VAL A 70 -13.48 6.46 18.07
C VAL A 70 -13.77 4.98 18.30
N SER A 71 -14.94 4.51 17.89
CA SER A 71 -15.33 3.12 18.07
C SER A 71 -14.62 2.20 17.07
N SER A 72 -14.32 0.96 17.50
CA SER A 72 -13.68 -0.06 16.63
C SER A 72 -14.53 -0.32 15.37
N ASP A 73 -15.85 -0.28 15.51
CA ASP A 73 -16.80 -0.47 14.41
C ASP A 73 -16.77 0.68 13.39
N GLU A 74 -16.60 1.93 13.83
CA GLU A 74 -16.43 3.07 12.93
C GLU A 74 -15.12 3.03 12.15
N LEU A 75 -14.04 2.56 12.79
CA LEU A 75 -12.75 2.37 12.12
C LEU A 75 -12.81 1.25 11.10
N LEU A 76 -13.47 0.13 11.42
CA LEU A 76 -13.71 -0.96 10.48
C LEU A 76 -14.54 -0.49 9.28
N ALA A 77 -15.61 0.28 9.51
CA ALA A 77 -16.44 0.82 8.43
C ALA A 77 -15.64 1.78 7.52
N LYS A 78 -14.76 2.62 8.08
CA LYS A 78 -13.85 3.47 7.29
C LYS A 78 -12.84 2.64 6.49
N ASN A 79 -12.27 1.60 7.11
CA ASN A 79 -11.31 0.69 6.47
C ASN A 79 -11.94 -0.02 5.25
N VAL A 80 -13.18 -0.50 5.39
CA VAL A 80 -13.94 -1.10 4.28
C VAL A 80 -14.19 -0.11 3.14
N ARG A 81 -14.55 1.15 3.45
CA ARG A 81 -14.72 2.19 2.42
C ARG A 81 -13.43 2.46 1.65
N HIS A 82 -12.30 2.56 2.36
CA HIS A 82 -10.99 2.75 1.72
C HIS A 82 -10.57 1.53 0.89
N LEU A 83 -10.88 0.30 1.32
CA LEU A 83 -10.68 -0.90 0.52
C LEU A 83 -11.53 -0.90 -0.76
N GLN A 84 -12.79 -0.44 -0.68
CA GLN A 84 -13.66 -0.32 -1.83
C GLN A 84 -13.15 0.74 -2.82
N GLU A 85 -12.71 1.90 -2.33
CA GLU A 85 -12.09 2.95 -3.13
C GLU A 85 -10.83 2.44 -3.84
N LEU A 86 -9.94 1.77 -3.10
CA LEU A 86 -8.73 1.15 -3.65
C LEU A 86 -9.07 0.06 -4.68
N SER A 87 -10.13 -0.73 -4.46
CA SER A 87 -10.59 -1.74 -5.42
C SER A 87 -11.13 -1.12 -6.72
N ALA A 88 -11.82 0.02 -6.64
CA ALA A 88 -12.31 0.74 -7.81
C ALA A 88 -11.14 1.32 -8.62
N ASN A 89 -10.16 1.92 -7.94
CA ASN A 89 -8.94 2.42 -8.58
C ASN A 89 -8.14 1.27 -9.23
N THR A 90 -8.00 0.15 -8.54
CA THR A 90 -7.33 -1.05 -9.06
C THR A 90 -8.03 -1.58 -10.32
N ARG A 91 -9.38 -1.62 -10.35
CA ARG A 91 -10.13 -2.00 -11.57
C ARG A 91 -9.88 -1.03 -12.72
N ALA A 92 -9.82 0.28 -12.46
CA ALA A 92 -9.50 1.28 -13.48
C ALA A 92 -8.05 1.12 -14.01
N GLN A 93 -7.09 0.86 -13.12
CA GLN A 93 -5.70 0.58 -13.49
C GLN A 93 -5.57 -0.68 -14.35
N ARG A 94 -6.32 -1.75 -14.04
CA ARG A 94 -6.33 -2.97 -14.85
C ARG A 94 -6.82 -2.74 -16.29
N GLN A 95 -7.75 -1.82 -16.51
CA GLN A 95 -8.21 -1.49 -17.86
C GLN A 95 -7.08 -0.86 -18.69
N SER A 96 -6.22 -0.04 -18.09
CA SER A 96 -5.08 0.55 -18.80
C SER A 96 -3.94 -0.44 -19.05
N MET A 97 -3.83 -1.52 -18.25
CA MET A 97 -2.82 -2.58 -18.44
C MET A 97 -2.93 -3.29 -19.79
N ALA A 98 -4.15 -3.55 -20.28
CA ALA A 98 -4.34 -4.19 -21.58
C ALA A 98 -3.78 -3.33 -22.73
N ASP A 99 -3.84 -2.01 -22.60
CA ASP A 99 -3.32 -1.10 -23.62
C ASP A 99 -1.81 -0.89 -23.49
N PHE A 100 -1.26 -0.95 -22.27
CA PHE A 100 0.19 -1.02 -22.07
C PHE A 100 0.77 -2.30 -22.67
N GLU A 101 0.13 -3.45 -22.47
CA GLU A 101 0.55 -4.72 -23.05
C GLU A 101 0.54 -4.68 -24.58
N LYS A 102 -0.52 -4.15 -25.20
CA LYS A 102 -0.58 -3.95 -26.66
C LYS A 102 0.58 -3.08 -27.17
N PHE A 103 0.89 -1.99 -26.45
CA PHE A 103 2.00 -1.11 -26.82
C PHE A 103 3.35 -1.83 -26.71
N VAL A 104 3.60 -2.51 -25.59
CA VAL A 104 4.85 -3.23 -25.33
C VAL A 104 5.06 -4.34 -26.36
N THR A 105 4.03 -5.13 -26.67
CA THR A 105 4.09 -6.18 -27.69
C THR A 105 4.31 -5.59 -29.09
N TRP A 106 3.61 -4.51 -29.44
CA TRP A 106 3.83 -3.82 -30.71
C TRP A 106 5.26 -3.26 -30.83
N MET A 107 5.79 -2.65 -29.77
CA MET A 107 7.12 -2.09 -29.75
C MET A 107 8.18 -3.19 -29.86
N SER A 108 7.99 -4.30 -29.15
CA SER A 108 8.87 -5.47 -29.21
C SER A 108 8.89 -6.07 -30.62
N SER A 109 7.72 -6.22 -31.25
CA SER A 109 7.62 -6.65 -32.65
C SER A 109 8.28 -5.68 -33.63
N SER A 110 8.17 -4.37 -33.38
CA SER A 110 8.78 -3.35 -34.24
C SER A 110 10.31 -3.38 -34.11
N LEU A 111 10.84 -3.53 -32.90
CA LEU A 111 12.27 -3.70 -32.60
C LEU A 111 12.86 -4.95 -33.23
N ALA A 112 12.17 -6.09 -33.10
CA ALA A 112 12.57 -7.33 -33.77
C ALA A 112 12.51 -7.21 -35.31
N GLY A 113 11.58 -6.40 -35.82
CA GLY A 113 11.54 -6.02 -37.24
C GLY A 113 12.82 -5.29 -37.67
N TYR A 114 13.26 -4.27 -36.91
CA TYR A 114 14.51 -3.56 -37.18
C TYR A 114 15.74 -4.46 -37.10
N GLU A 115 15.79 -5.42 -36.17
CA GLU A 115 16.86 -6.41 -36.11
C GLU A 115 16.95 -7.23 -37.41
N LYS A 116 15.81 -7.68 -37.96
CA LYS A 116 15.78 -8.42 -39.22
C LYS A 116 16.25 -7.59 -40.41
N TYR A 117 15.99 -6.28 -40.46
CA TYR A 117 16.54 -5.40 -41.50
C TYR A 117 18.07 -5.25 -41.41
N ILE A 118 18.63 -5.39 -40.21
CA ILE A 118 20.08 -5.34 -39.96
C ILE A 118 20.73 -6.70 -40.26
N GLN A 119 20.10 -7.80 -39.84
CA GLN A 119 20.59 -9.17 -40.01
C GLN A 119 20.42 -9.70 -41.43
N ALA A 120 19.37 -9.28 -42.15
CA ALA A 120 19.23 -9.47 -43.58
C ALA A 120 20.21 -8.54 -44.31
N GLY A 121 21.51 -8.85 -44.21
CA GLY A 121 22.64 -8.13 -44.77
C GLY A 121 22.70 -8.04 -46.30
N SER A 122 21.56 -7.89 -46.99
CA SER A 122 21.50 -7.60 -48.44
C SER A 122 21.48 -6.10 -48.73
N VAL A 123 21.08 -5.24 -47.79
CA VAL A 123 21.18 -3.78 -47.94
C VAL A 123 22.56 -3.27 -47.52
N VAL A 124 23.20 -3.95 -46.57
CA VAL A 124 24.56 -3.62 -46.08
C VAL A 124 25.66 -4.09 -47.04
N ALA A 125 25.43 -5.08 -47.93
CA ALA A 125 26.42 -5.45 -48.94
C ALA A 125 26.70 -4.32 -49.97
N GLY A 126 25.72 -3.43 -50.21
CA GLY A 126 25.90 -2.21 -51.01
C GLY A 126 26.50 -1.03 -50.22
N PHE A 127 26.21 -0.95 -48.92
CA PHE A 127 26.72 0.11 -48.04
C PHE A 127 28.12 -0.16 -47.46
N ALA A 128 28.50 -1.42 -47.26
CA ALA A 128 29.82 -1.81 -46.73
C ALA A 128 30.96 -1.65 -47.74
N ARG A 129 30.65 -1.47 -49.03
CA ARG A 129 31.67 -1.22 -50.08
C ARG A 129 32.00 0.26 -50.28
N VAL A 130 31.18 1.18 -49.74
CA VAL A 130 31.30 2.64 -49.97
C VAL A 130 30.98 3.42 -48.69
N LEU A 131 31.40 2.92 -47.53
CA LEU A 131 31.37 3.71 -46.30
C LEU A 131 32.72 3.58 -45.57
N PRO A 132 33.28 4.69 -45.04
CA PRO A 132 34.41 4.65 -44.11
C PRO A 132 34.08 3.80 -42.88
N ILE A 133 35.06 3.57 -42.02
CA ILE A 133 35.07 2.51 -41.00
C ILE A 133 34.15 2.72 -39.75
N PRO A 134 33.42 3.84 -39.47
CA PRO A 134 32.69 3.97 -38.18
C PRO A 134 31.32 3.25 -38.10
N TYR A 135 30.88 2.51 -39.12
CA TYR A 135 29.52 1.95 -39.17
C TYR A 135 29.33 0.57 -38.50
N ALA A 136 30.41 -0.20 -38.29
CA ALA A 136 30.32 -1.46 -37.53
C ALA A 136 30.03 -1.23 -36.03
N GLY A 137 30.53 -0.12 -35.48
CA GLY A 137 30.24 0.29 -34.10
C GLY A 137 28.77 0.68 -33.90
N GLN A 138 28.17 1.38 -34.86
CA GLN A 138 26.77 1.80 -34.80
C GLN A 138 25.79 0.62 -34.98
N ALA A 139 26.09 -0.34 -35.86
CA ALA A 139 25.32 -1.58 -35.95
C ALA A 139 25.38 -2.40 -34.66
N SER A 140 26.56 -2.50 -34.02
CA SER A 140 26.70 -3.17 -32.72
C SER A 140 25.93 -2.46 -31.60
N VAL A 141 25.98 -1.14 -31.54
CA VAL A 141 25.20 -0.33 -30.59
C VAL A 141 23.70 -0.51 -30.84
N LEU A 142 23.27 -0.60 -32.10
CA LEU A 142 21.87 -0.81 -32.47
C LEU A 142 21.38 -2.21 -32.09
N THR A 143 22.13 -3.27 -32.37
CA THR A 143 21.77 -4.63 -31.93
C THR A 143 21.74 -4.74 -30.41
N LYS A 144 22.67 -4.08 -29.70
CA LYS A 144 22.65 -4.00 -28.23
C LYS A 144 21.44 -3.22 -27.72
N PHE A 145 21.10 -2.10 -28.33
CA PHE A 145 19.93 -1.31 -27.99
C PHE A 145 18.64 -2.10 -28.24
N VAL A 146 18.52 -2.75 -29.39
CA VAL A 146 17.35 -3.57 -29.74
C VAL A 146 17.21 -4.75 -28.79
N SER A 147 18.29 -5.48 -28.50
CA SER A 147 18.25 -6.60 -27.56
C SER A 147 17.92 -6.16 -26.12
N GLN A 148 18.49 -5.05 -25.64
CA GLN A 148 18.13 -4.47 -24.34
C GLN A 148 16.69 -3.93 -24.33
N GLY A 149 16.24 -3.33 -25.43
CA GLY A 149 14.87 -2.88 -25.63
C GLY A 149 13.88 -4.04 -25.57
N VAL A 150 14.10 -5.10 -26.33
CA VAL A 150 13.27 -6.31 -26.33
C VAL A 150 13.27 -6.98 -24.94
N LEU A 151 14.43 -7.08 -24.28
CA LEU A 151 14.52 -7.65 -22.94
C LEU A 151 13.74 -6.83 -21.90
N SER A 152 13.87 -5.50 -21.93
CA SER A 152 13.16 -4.60 -21.02
C SER A 152 11.64 -4.60 -21.29
N LEU A 153 11.23 -4.67 -22.54
CA LEU A 153 9.82 -4.81 -22.95
C LEU A 153 9.25 -6.15 -22.52
N ASN A 154 10.00 -7.24 -22.64
CA ASN A 154 9.57 -8.56 -22.14
C ASN A 154 9.44 -8.56 -20.61
N ALA A 155 10.39 -7.92 -19.91
CA ALA A 155 10.29 -7.72 -18.46
C ALA A 155 9.06 -6.86 -18.08
N ALA A 156 8.74 -5.83 -18.87
CA ALA A 156 7.53 -5.02 -18.68
C ALA A 156 6.27 -5.87 -18.87
N SER A 157 6.18 -6.68 -19.93
CA SER A 157 5.08 -7.62 -20.15
C SER A 157 4.91 -8.60 -18.98
N GLY A 158 6.01 -9.19 -18.49
CA GLY A 158 5.99 -10.06 -17.31
C GLY A 158 5.51 -9.36 -16.04
N SER A 159 5.93 -8.11 -15.82
CA SER A 159 5.47 -7.31 -14.68
C SER A 159 3.98 -6.99 -14.78
N ILE A 160 3.47 -6.65 -15.97
CA ILE A 160 2.04 -6.40 -16.22
C ILE A 160 1.23 -7.65 -15.89
N ALA A 161 1.65 -8.83 -16.37
CA ALA A 161 0.99 -10.09 -16.07
C ALA A 161 1.00 -10.42 -14.57
N SER A 162 2.12 -10.18 -13.89
CA SER A 162 2.23 -10.34 -12.43
C SER A 162 1.26 -9.43 -11.69
N TYR A 163 1.18 -8.15 -12.07
CA TYR A 163 0.25 -7.20 -11.48
C TYR A 163 -1.22 -7.53 -11.75
N LEU A 164 -1.56 -8.00 -12.95
CA LEU A 164 -2.92 -8.50 -13.24
C LEU A 164 -3.27 -9.68 -12.32
N LYS A 165 -2.35 -10.62 -12.12
CA LYS A 165 -2.59 -11.74 -11.21
C LYS A 165 -2.76 -11.32 -9.75
N THR A 166 -1.91 -10.43 -9.24
CA THR A 166 -1.99 -9.97 -7.85
C THR A 166 -3.20 -9.08 -7.62
N SER A 167 -3.54 -8.20 -8.57
CA SER A 167 -4.74 -7.37 -8.48
C SER A 167 -6.02 -8.20 -8.55
N ASP A 168 -6.09 -9.29 -9.33
CA ASP A 168 -7.24 -10.21 -9.32
C ASP A 168 -7.43 -10.85 -7.95
N ARG A 169 -6.33 -11.30 -7.34
CA ARG A 169 -6.39 -11.88 -5.99
C ARG A 169 -6.85 -10.85 -4.97
N TYR A 170 -6.35 -9.62 -5.06
CA TYR A 170 -6.79 -8.52 -4.19
C TYR A 170 -8.28 -8.23 -4.34
N LEU A 171 -8.78 -8.11 -5.59
CA LEU A 171 -10.20 -7.88 -5.85
C LEU A 171 -11.07 -9.01 -5.30
N ALA A 172 -10.66 -10.27 -5.48
CA ALA A 172 -11.38 -11.41 -4.91
C ALA A 172 -11.43 -11.37 -3.36
N MET A 173 -10.38 -10.87 -2.71
CA MET A 173 -10.38 -10.70 -1.24
C MET A 173 -11.31 -9.57 -0.80
N VAL A 174 -11.36 -8.45 -1.53
CA VAL A 174 -12.26 -7.33 -1.22
C VAL A 174 -13.71 -7.69 -1.49
N ASP A 175 -14.00 -8.39 -2.59
CA ASP A 175 -15.36 -8.81 -2.97
C ASP A 175 -15.92 -9.89 -2.02
N ALA A 176 -15.05 -10.59 -1.28
CA ALA A 176 -15.46 -11.54 -0.23
C ALA A 176 -15.82 -10.87 1.12
N ILE A 177 -15.63 -9.55 1.25
CA ILE A 177 -15.98 -8.79 2.45
C ILE A 177 -17.41 -8.26 2.30
N ASP A 178 -18.30 -8.67 3.22
CA ASP A 178 -19.65 -8.13 3.29
C ASP A 178 -19.62 -6.69 3.86
N PRO A 179 -20.09 -5.66 3.12
CA PRO A 179 -20.12 -4.29 3.61
C PRO A 179 -21.12 -4.06 4.75
N VAL A 180 -22.10 -4.95 4.95
CA VAL A 180 -23.11 -4.84 6.00
C VAL A 180 -22.63 -5.46 7.31
N ARG A 181 -21.80 -6.50 7.24
CA ARG A 181 -21.18 -7.16 8.39
C ARG A 181 -19.68 -7.42 8.13
N PRO A 182 -18.84 -6.40 8.30
CA PRO A 182 -17.42 -6.54 8.00
C PRO A 182 -16.72 -7.43 9.03
N ASP A 183 -16.08 -8.49 8.54
CA ASP A 183 -15.21 -9.35 9.33
C ASP A 183 -13.81 -8.71 9.44
N ALA A 184 -13.42 -8.31 10.65
CA ALA A 184 -12.13 -7.67 10.94
C ALA A 184 -10.93 -8.51 10.47
N VAL A 185 -11.03 -9.84 10.48
CA VAL A 185 -9.95 -10.72 10.04
C VAL A 185 -9.76 -10.64 8.52
N LYS A 186 -10.85 -10.59 7.76
CA LYS A 186 -10.80 -10.48 6.30
C LYS A 186 -10.35 -9.09 5.85
N VAL A 187 -10.85 -8.05 6.51
CA VAL A 187 -10.45 -6.65 6.26
C VAL A 187 -8.96 -6.45 6.50
N SER A 188 -8.44 -6.95 7.63
CA SER A 188 -7.02 -6.86 7.95
C SER A 188 -6.13 -7.67 6.99
N ALA A 189 -6.57 -8.86 6.58
CA ALA A 189 -5.86 -9.66 5.58
C ALA A 189 -5.79 -8.94 4.22
N ALA A 190 -6.89 -8.34 3.76
CA ALA A 190 -6.93 -7.56 2.53
C ALA A 190 -6.04 -6.30 2.61
N ALA A 191 -6.04 -5.60 3.74
CA ALA A 191 -5.18 -4.43 3.97
C ALA A 191 -3.69 -4.79 3.93
N ARG A 192 -3.28 -5.87 4.60
CA ARG A 192 -1.88 -6.37 4.58
C ARG A 192 -1.46 -6.84 3.19
N TYR A 193 -2.37 -7.49 2.46
CA TYR A 193 -2.10 -7.91 1.09
C TYR A 193 -1.90 -6.71 0.16
N ALA A 194 -2.70 -5.65 0.35
CA ALA A 194 -2.58 -4.41 -0.40
C ALA A 194 -1.22 -3.72 -0.15
N ASP A 195 -0.79 -3.62 1.11
CA ASP A 195 0.48 -3.01 1.49
C ASP A 195 1.71 -3.81 1.04
N GLY A 196 1.63 -5.14 1.06
CA GLY A 196 2.73 -6.02 0.67
C GLY A 196 2.78 -6.31 -0.83
N GLU A 197 1.91 -7.22 -1.29
CA GLU A 197 1.99 -7.79 -2.64
C GLU A 197 1.50 -6.82 -3.72
N LEU A 198 0.38 -6.13 -3.47
CA LEU A 198 -0.21 -5.22 -4.47
C LEU A 198 0.68 -3.98 -4.69
N LEU A 199 1.12 -3.33 -3.62
CA LEU A 199 2.00 -2.15 -3.72
C LEU A 199 3.32 -2.51 -4.40
N ARG A 200 3.91 -3.67 -4.07
CA ARG A 200 5.12 -4.16 -4.74
C ARG A 200 4.90 -4.39 -6.23
N ALA A 201 3.80 -5.04 -6.62
CA ALA A 201 3.49 -5.29 -8.02
C ALA A 201 3.23 -3.98 -8.79
N MET A 202 2.52 -3.03 -8.16
CA MET A 202 2.22 -1.71 -8.74
C MET A 202 3.50 -0.90 -8.99
N THR A 203 4.41 -0.88 -8.01
CA THR A 203 5.70 -0.16 -8.13
C THR A 203 6.64 -0.80 -9.14
N ASP A 204 6.68 -2.14 -9.23
CA ASP A 204 7.47 -2.84 -10.25
C ASP A 204 6.95 -2.55 -11.65
N VAL A 205 5.63 -2.67 -11.89
CA VAL A 205 5.03 -2.32 -13.18
C VAL A 205 5.30 -0.86 -13.54
N GLN A 206 5.15 0.07 -12.60
CA GLN A 206 5.45 1.48 -12.83
C GLN A 206 6.89 1.69 -13.29
N ALA A 207 7.85 1.03 -12.64
CA ALA A 207 9.26 1.11 -13.00
C ALA A 207 9.52 0.55 -14.40
N LYS A 208 8.95 -0.62 -14.74
CA LYS A 208 9.14 -1.23 -16.06
C LYS A 208 8.44 -0.47 -17.18
N LEU A 209 7.25 0.09 -16.94
CA LEU A 209 6.56 0.93 -17.91
C LEU A 209 7.32 2.24 -18.18
N ARG A 210 7.96 2.84 -17.18
CA ARG A 210 8.89 3.95 -17.39
C ARG A 210 10.07 3.57 -18.27
N THR A 211 10.71 2.43 -18.00
CA THR A 211 11.78 1.93 -18.87
C THR A 211 11.27 1.71 -20.30
N SER A 212 10.06 1.20 -20.49
CA SER A 212 9.44 1.09 -21.82
C SER A 212 9.21 2.46 -22.49
N ALA A 213 8.84 3.48 -21.72
CA ALA A 213 8.75 4.86 -22.21
C ALA A 213 10.12 5.35 -22.69
N ASP A 214 11.16 5.16 -21.89
CA ASP A 214 12.54 5.58 -22.22
C ASP A 214 13.08 4.87 -23.47
N VAL A 215 12.79 3.57 -23.63
CA VAL A 215 13.13 2.81 -24.84
C VAL A 215 12.40 3.37 -26.05
N SER A 216 11.11 3.70 -25.92
CA SER A 216 10.35 4.30 -27.03
C SER A 216 10.87 5.68 -27.43
N ALA A 217 11.22 6.53 -26.45
CA ALA A 217 11.79 7.86 -26.68
C ALA A 217 13.18 7.77 -27.33
N SER A 218 14.01 6.82 -26.87
CA SER A 218 15.32 6.55 -27.44
C SER A 218 15.22 6.02 -28.86
N THR A 219 14.22 5.16 -29.15
CA THR A 219 13.96 4.68 -30.52
C THR A 219 13.49 5.81 -31.42
N LEU A 220 12.63 6.71 -30.93
CA LEU A 220 12.21 7.90 -31.68
C LEU A 220 13.40 8.80 -32.02
N SER A 221 14.21 9.16 -31.02
CA SER A 221 15.40 10.00 -31.23
C SER A 221 16.37 9.37 -32.24
N PHE A 222 16.53 8.04 -32.20
CA PHE A 222 17.31 7.31 -33.19
C PHE A 222 16.71 7.42 -34.60
N LEU A 223 15.41 7.19 -34.76
CA LEU A 223 14.76 7.28 -36.06
C LEU A 223 14.77 8.72 -36.62
N GLU A 224 14.58 9.73 -35.78
CA GLU A 224 14.70 11.14 -36.15
C GLU A 224 16.13 11.49 -36.58
N THR A 225 17.13 10.95 -35.88
CA THR A 225 18.54 11.11 -36.25
C THR A 225 18.82 10.47 -37.61
N LEU A 226 18.30 9.25 -37.86
CA LEU A 226 18.42 8.58 -39.16
C LEU A 226 17.73 9.37 -40.28
N ASP A 227 16.55 9.93 -40.04
CA ASP A 227 15.84 10.77 -41.03
C ASP A 227 16.64 12.03 -41.35
N HIS A 228 17.22 12.69 -40.34
CA HIS A 228 18.09 13.85 -40.53
C HIS A 228 19.36 13.51 -41.31
N TYR A 229 19.99 12.36 -41.04
CA TYR A 229 21.15 11.88 -41.80
C TYR A 229 20.80 11.50 -43.24
N ALA A 230 19.65 10.86 -43.47
CA ALA A 230 19.15 10.56 -44.81
C ALA A 230 18.72 11.81 -45.58
N GLY A 231 18.34 12.89 -44.87
CA GLY A 231 17.98 14.18 -45.44
C GLY A 231 19.17 15.07 -45.83
N ASN A 232 20.27 15.05 -45.06
CA ASN A 232 21.41 15.97 -45.23
C ASN A 232 22.61 15.39 -46.01
N THR A 233 22.59 14.14 -46.44
CA THR A 233 23.74 13.48 -47.11
C THR A 233 23.67 13.51 -48.64
N ASP A 234 23.11 14.54 -49.27
CA ASP A 234 22.81 14.55 -50.71
C ASP A 234 24.05 14.31 -51.62
N GLU A 235 25.26 14.76 -51.25
CA GLU A 235 26.47 14.52 -52.07
C GLU A 235 26.99 13.07 -52.03
N TYR A 236 27.00 12.44 -50.85
CA TYR A 236 27.46 11.06 -50.69
C TYR A 236 26.36 10.07 -51.06
N TRP A 237 25.11 10.41 -50.73
CA TRP A 237 23.93 9.66 -51.09
C TRP A 237 23.68 9.69 -52.59
N ALA A 238 23.90 10.80 -53.30
CA ALA A 238 23.80 10.81 -54.77
C ALA A 238 24.82 9.86 -55.44
N LYS A 239 26.06 9.78 -54.94
CA LYS A 239 27.07 8.82 -55.44
C LYS A 239 26.69 7.37 -55.14
N THR A 240 26.15 7.07 -53.97
CA THR A 240 25.68 5.73 -53.60
C THR A 240 24.37 5.37 -54.33
N LYS A 241 23.48 6.33 -54.52
CA LYS A 241 22.23 6.23 -55.28
C LYS A 241 22.50 5.96 -56.75
N ALA A 242 23.57 6.48 -57.35
CA ALA A 242 23.97 6.10 -58.73
C ALA A 242 24.36 4.60 -58.85
N PHE A 243 24.86 3.97 -57.78
CA PHE A 243 25.16 2.53 -57.76
C PHE A 243 23.95 1.67 -57.35
N VAL A 244 22.97 2.24 -56.65
CA VAL A 244 21.84 1.52 -56.04
C VAL A 244 20.50 1.76 -56.78
N THR A 245 20.39 2.78 -57.63
CA THR A 245 19.20 3.11 -58.46
C THR A 245 18.81 2.05 -59.49
N ARG A 246 19.52 0.93 -59.55
CA ARG A 246 19.04 -0.27 -60.23
C ARG A 246 17.96 -1.03 -59.44
N ASN A 247 17.63 -0.60 -58.22
CA ASN A 247 16.57 -1.17 -57.39
C ASN A 247 15.60 -0.07 -56.90
N ASP A 248 14.35 -0.11 -57.37
CA ASP A 248 13.25 0.83 -57.05
C ASP A 248 12.79 0.85 -55.58
N ALA A 249 13.42 0.06 -54.69
CA ALA A 249 13.05 -0.06 -53.28
C ALA A 249 13.20 1.25 -52.46
N TYR A 250 14.16 2.11 -52.82
CA TYR A 250 14.58 3.22 -51.96
C TYR A 250 13.66 4.45 -51.92
N LYS A 251 12.84 4.71 -52.96
CA LYS A 251 11.88 5.83 -52.91
C LYS A 251 10.75 5.55 -51.93
N ASN A 252 10.40 4.28 -51.72
CA ASN A 252 9.38 3.88 -50.78
C ASN A 252 9.90 3.96 -49.33
N ASP A 253 11.17 3.64 -49.08
CA ASP A 253 11.77 3.61 -47.74
C ASP A 253 11.75 4.96 -47.00
N LYS A 254 11.95 6.08 -47.71
CA LYS A 254 11.88 7.43 -47.09
C LYS A 254 10.47 7.76 -46.59
N SER A 255 9.44 7.35 -47.34
CA SER A 255 8.04 7.52 -46.91
C SER A 255 7.69 6.60 -45.73
N TYR A 256 8.27 5.39 -45.69
CA TYR A 256 8.09 4.44 -44.59
C TYR A 256 8.78 4.91 -43.30
N LEU A 257 9.97 5.51 -43.37
CA LEU A 257 10.65 6.05 -42.20
C LEU A 257 9.89 7.23 -41.59
N ALA A 258 9.46 8.18 -42.40
CA ALA A 258 8.65 9.31 -41.94
C ALA A 258 7.31 8.84 -41.32
N ALA A 259 6.60 7.91 -41.98
CA ALA A 259 5.37 7.32 -41.47
C ALA A 259 5.61 6.48 -40.20
N SER A 260 6.76 5.81 -40.08
CA SER A 260 7.16 5.05 -38.88
C SER A 260 7.49 5.97 -37.72
N ILE A 261 8.15 7.11 -37.95
CA ILE A 261 8.43 8.13 -36.93
C ILE A 261 7.11 8.71 -36.42
N GLU A 262 6.22 9.13 -37.32
CA GLU A 262 4.93 9.71 -36.95
C GLU A 262 4.03 8.68 -36.24
N GLY A 263 3.99 7.43 -36.72
CA GLY A 263 3.27 6.34 -36.09
C GLY A 263 3.80 6.00 -34.69
N LEU A 264 5.12 5.92 -34.53
CA LEU A 264 5.75 5.69 -33.23
C LEU A 264 5.53 6.87 -32.29
N ARG A 265 5.61 8.11 -32.78
CA ARG A 265 5.36 9.33 -32.00
C ARG A 265 3.93 9.38 -31.46
N ASN A 266 2.95 9.09 -32.31
CA ASN A 266 1.54 9.07 -31.92
C ASN A 266 1.26 7.96 -30.89
N ARG A 267 1.81 6.76 -31.08
CA ARG A 267 1.65 5.65 -30.13
C ARG A 267 2.39 5.90 -28.81
N ALA A 268 3.60 6.45 -28.85
CA ALA A 268 4.38 6.80 -27.67
C ALA A 268 3.71 7.95 -26.89
N ALA A 269 3.13 8.94 -27.57
CA ALA A 269 2.35 10.01 -26.92
C ALA A 269 1.13 9.44 -26.20
N GLY A 270 0.38 8.54 -26.84
CA GLY A 270 -0.76 7.84 -26.22
C GLY A 270 -0.35 6.98 -25.02
N PHE A 271 0.76 6.24 -25.13
CA PHE A 271 1.35 5.46 -24.05
C PHE A 271 1.77 6.33 -22.87
N ASN A 272 2.51 7.41 -23.12
CA ASN A 272 2.99 8.35 -22.10
C ASN A 272 1.84 9.09 -21.39
N GLY A 273 0.79 9.47 -22.13
CA GLY A 273 -0.41 10.07 -21.54
C GLY A 273 -1.08 9.12 -20.54
N ARG A 274 -1.24 7.85 -20.92
CA ARG A 274 -1.81 6.81 -20.04
C ARG A 274 -0.89 6.46 -18.88
N LEU A 275 0.42 6.43 -19.11
CA LEU A 275 1.42 6.21 -18.08
C LEU A 275 1.32 7.29 -17.00
N ARG A 276 1.17 8.56 -17.37
CA ARG A 276 0.95 9.66 -16.40
C ARG A 276 -0.32 9.46 -15.58
N LEU A 277 -1.44 9.09 -16.20
CA LEU A 277 -2.68 8.80 -15.48
C LEU A 277 -2.52 7.63 -14.50
N PHE A 278 -1.81 6.58 -14.92
CA PHE A 278 -1.47 5.46 -14.05
C PHE A 278 -0.60 5.91 -12.87
N GLU A 279 0.45 6.70 -13.12
CA GLU A 279 1.31 7.24 -12.06
C GLU A 279 0.54 8.15 -11.08
N GLU A 280 -0.40 8.95 -11.56
CA GLU A 280 -1.26 9.79 -10.71
C GLU A 280 -2.19 8.93 -9.83
N SER A 281 -2.77 7.87 -10.39
CA SER A 281 -3.56 6.92 -9.60
C SER A 281 -2.72 6.19 -8.55
N ALA A 282 -1.54 5.69 -8.91
CA ALA A 282 -0.61 5.04 -7.98
C ALA A 282 -0.15 5.97 -6.86
N LYS A 283 0.04 7.27 -7.14
CA LYS A 283 0.33 8.30 -6.13
C LYS A 283 -0.83 8.53 -5.16
N LYS A 284 -2.08 8.40 -5.62
CA LYS A 284 -3.29 8.50 -4.76
C LYS A 284 -3.50 7.24 -3.93
N ASP A 285 -3.17 6.08 -4.47
CA ASP A 285 -3.33 4.79 -3.79
C ASP A 285 -2.30 4.57 -2.67
N LEU A 286 -1.10 5.13 -2.80
CA LEU A 286 -0.04 5.06 -1.78
C LEU A 286 -0.48 5.51 -0.37
N PRO A 287 -1.02 6.73 -0.17
CA PRO A 287 -1.50 7.16 1.15
C PRO A 287 -2.73 6.36 1.60
N LEU A 288 -3.61 5.94 0.68
CA LEU A 288 -4.75 5.10 1.01
C LEU A 288 -4.30 3.77 1.61
N ILE A 289 -3.35 3.09 0.98
CA ILE A 289 -2.78 1.82 1.46
C ILE A 289 -2.16 1.98 2.85
N LYS A 290 -1.39 3.05 3.07
CA LYS A 290 -0.78 3.32 4.39
C LYS A 290 -1.82 3.58 5.47
N ASN A 291 -2.89 4.29 5.14
CA ASN A 291 -3.99 4.56 6.06
C ASN A 291 -4.73 3.26 6.43
N LEU A 292 -4.91 2.32 5.50
CA LEU A 292 -5.52 1.01 5.77
C LEU A 292 -4.77 0.24 6.87
N VAL A 293 -3.42 0.25 6.81
CA VAL A 293 -2.56 -0.40 7.81
C VAL A 293 -2.65 0.33 9.16
N ALA A 294 -2.59 1.67 9.15
CA ALA A 294 -2.73 2.46 10.36
C ALA A 294 -4.08 2.23 11.07
N TYR A 295 -5.17 2.11 10.30
CA TYR A 295 -6.49 1.77 10.85
C TYR A 295 -6.54 0.34 11.41
N ASP A 296 -5.92 -0.63 10.75
CA ASP A 296 -5.82 -2.01 11.27
C ASP A 296 -5.05 -2.08 12.60
N ASP A 297 -3.97 -1.33 12.73
CA ASP A 297 -3.20 -1.27 13.99
C ASP A 297 -3.97 -0.56 15.10
N LEU A 298 -4.68 0.54 14.79
CA LEU A 298 -5.57 1.23 15.74
C LEU A 298 -6.70 0.32 16.25
N ILE A 299 -7.31 -0.46 15.36
CA ILE A 299 -8.35 -1.44 15.73
C ILE A 299 -7.78 -2.46 16.71
N ARG A 300 -6.61 -3.03 16.42
CA ARG A 300 -5.95 -4.00 17.33
C ARG A 300 -5.60 -3.39 18.69
N GLU A 301 -5.14 -2.14 18.72
CA GLU A 301 -4.83 -1.46 19.98
C GLU A 301 -6.09 -1.19 20.81
N LEU A 302 -7.19 -0.79 20.18
CA LEU A 302 -8.48 -0.60 20.84
C LEU A 302 -9.02 -1.91 21.40
N ASP A 303 -8.95 -3.00 20.63
CA ASP A 303 -9.40 -4.32 21.09
C ASP A 303 -8.54 -4.84 22.25
N ARG A 304 -7.22 -4.62 22.20
CA ARG A 304 -6.31 -4.96 23.32
C ARG A 304 -6.61 -4.14 24.56
N LYS A 305 -6.86 -2.83 24.44
CA LYS A 305 -7.23 -1.95 25.56
C LYS A 305 -8.59 -2.34 26.16
N ARG A 306 -9.54 -2.78 25.34
CA ARG A 306 -10.84 -3.28 25.81
C ARG A 306 -10.69 -4.61 26.56
N ALA A 307 -9.83 -5.51 26.06
CA ALA A 307 -9.54 -6.78 26.70
C ALA A 307 -8.77 -6.61 28.03
N SER A 308 -7.84 -5.65 28.13
CA SER A 308 -7.10 -5.37 29.35
C SER A 308 -7.90 -4.55 30.38
N GLY A 309 -8.81 -3.68 29.92
CA GLY A 309 -9.72 -2.91 30.79
C GLY A 309 -10.90 -3.72 31.35
N GLY A 310 -11.30 -4.80 30.68
CA GLY A 310 -12.40 -5.69 31.12
C GLY A 310 -12.07 -6.61 32.31
N GLY A 311 -10.80 -6.71 32.71
CA GLY A 311 -10.35 -7.59 33.79
C GLY A 311 -10.65 -7.11 35.22
N SER A 312 -11.08 -5.85 35.41
CA SER A 312 -11.27 -5.28 36.76
C SER A 312 -12.73 -5.06 37.17
N GLY A 313 -13.72 -5.44 36.35
CA GLY A 313 -15.14 -5.10 36.59
C GLY A 313 -16.14 -6.26 36.60
N ALA A 314 -15.74 -7.50 36.28
CA ALA A 314 -16.70 -8.59 36.03
C ALA A 314 -16.95 -9.56 37.22
N ALA A 315 -16.50 -9.24 38.43
CA ALA A 315 -16.70 -10.08 39.62
C ALA A 315 -17.85 -9.63 40.55
N ALA A 316 -18.65 -8.62 40.15
CA ALA A 316 -19.68 -8.04 41.00
C ALA A 316 -21.06 -8.01 40.31
N GLN A 317 -21.53 -9.14 39.80
CA GLN A 317 -22.96 -9.30 39.47
C GLN A 317 -23.35 -10.76 39.20
N VAL A 318 -23.53 -11.56 40.26
CA VAL A 318 -24.62 -12.55 40.34
C VAL A 318 -24.93 -12.77 41.83
N VAL A 319 -25.86 -12.00 42.37
CA VAL A 319 -26.67 -12.41 43.54
C VAL A 319 -28.11 -12.18 43.13
N ASN A 320 -28.79 -13.29 42.85
CA ASN A 320 -30.22 -13.49 43.10
C ASN A 320 -30.39 -14.96 43.47
#